data_AF-H3GKK1-F1
#
_entry.id   AF-H3GKK1-F1
#
_cell.length_a   1.000
_cell.length_b   1.000
_cell.length_c   1.000
_cell.angle_alpha   90.00
_cell.angle_beta   90.00
_cell.angle_gamma   90.00
#
_symmetry.space_group_name_H-M   'P 1'
#
loop_
_entity.id
_entity.type
_entity.pdbx_description
1 polymer ?
#
loop_
_entity_poly.entity_id
_entity_poly.type
_entity_poly.pdbx_seq_one_letter_code
_entity_poly.pdbx_strand_id
1 'polypeptide(L)'
;MTTTMLLRVVLLLLVAGRVVHSAASTVRALDGFGHPVAWWTVLKLPSHVQKEAHVVPTPCDCPVPDCSNVPTAGWPRLETRASGLCYLYADSRNSELRHFRDIGYDCLGQGGNDPVSHTLKQRETDNNPYWALFNDQLNGIAAAFHPSGTLDEGKRVCGGGDLFSAHAKGAVAFKDDGSGGFFLQTSTPNFPDPTLNDSFVRLGCQADDNVQFAQHMLAMSLEDSELRELGEKLQLARLCSSNFFQDGSLHDLLGSADLFADGAKQENTSASAFYHALLDPELPHQQPTDPMKAEFQLKLSVDEGLTSHMQKPFVFEPMKEGQHLEDLNDNGSPINDEEVLVLVKSPRAAVPPWALVAEMLDSDVSVASWWDGSYGIPTICAGDVFTDTPHEFCLNDPPTGVELNADGSAPYNIENLLQASYVHSST
;
A
#
# COMPACT_ATOMS: atom_id res chain seq x y z
N MET A 1 23.99 -62.01 -6.00
CA MET A 1 24.36 -60.58 -5.84
C MET A 1 23.54 -59.63 -6.73
N THR A 2 22.43 -60.05 -7.33
CA THR A 2 21.72 -59.27 -8.37
C THR A 2 20.33 -58.77 -7.96
N THR A 3 19.70 -59.35 -6.92
CA THR A 3 18.32 -59.01 -6.51
C THR A 3 18.24 -57.85 -5.51
N THR A 4 19.23 -57.69 -4.62
CA THR A 4 19.27 -56.59 -3.65
C THR A 4 19.66 -55.24 -4.28
N MET A 5 20.35 -55.26 -5.43
CA MET A 5 20.75 -54.04 -6.12
C MET A 5 19.59 -53.46 -6.94
N LEU A 6 18.76 -54.30 -7.57
CA LEU A 6 17.57 -53.86 -8.30
C LEU A 6 16.53 -53.20 -7.38
N LEU A 7 16.32 -53.75 -6.18
CA LEU A 7 15.36 -53.22 -5.22
C LEU A 7 15.78 -51.84 -4.68
N ARG A 8 17.09 -51.60 -4.51
CA ARG A 8 17.62 -50.29 -4.11
C ARG A 8 17.52 -49.25 -5.21
N VAL A 9 17.70 -49.63 -6.47
CA VAL A 9 17.56 -48.71 -7.62
C VAL A 9 16.09 -48.33 -7.85
N VAL A 10 15.14 -49.26 -7.67
CA VAL A 10 13.70 -48.95 -7.76
C VAL A 10 13.23 -48.09 -6.58
N LEU A 11 13.74 -48.33 -5.36
CA LEU A 11 13.42 -47.48 -4.22
C LEU A 11 14.03 -46.07 -4.35
N LEU A 12 15.25 -45.96 -4.90
CA LEU A 12 15.86 -44.67 -5.22
C LEU A 12 15.14 -43.95 -6.36
N LEU A 13 14.57 -44.65 -7.35
CA LEU A 13 13.75 -44.03 -8.40
C LEU A 13 12.35 -43.65 -7.92
N LEU A 14 11.79 -44.34 -6.92
CA LEU A 14 10.52 -43.95 -6.29
C LEU A 14 10.68 -42.80 -5.29
N VAL A 15 11.87 -42.62 -4.69
CA VAL A 15 12.21 -41.46 -3.85
C VAL A 15 12.77 -40.29 -4.68
N ALA A 16 13.38 -40.56 -5.84
CA ALA A 16 13.80 -39.55 -6.83
C ALA A 16 12.72 -39.20 -7.85
N GLY A 17 11.55 -39.87 -7.78
CA GLY A 17 10.26 -39.30 -8.16
C GLY A 17 9.94 -38.16 -7.19
N ARG A 18 10.80 -37.14 -7.20
CA ARG A 18 10.54 -35.84 -6.59
C ARG A 18 9.18 -35.44 -7.12
N VAL A 19 8.20 -35.49 -6.23
CA VAL A 19 7.40 -34.33 -5.85
C VAL A 19 7.91 -33.08 -6.55
N VAL A 20 7.62 -32.96 -7.84
CA VAL A 20 7.18 -31.69 -8.40
C VAL A 20 5.77 -31.58 -7.83
N HIS A 21 5.68 -31.24 -6.53
CA HIS A 21 4.67 -30.26 -6.19
C HIS A 21 5.05 -29.13 -7.11
N SER A 22 4.27 -28.90 -8.17
CA SER A 22 4.10 -27.51 -8.59
C SER A 22 3.72 -26.85 -7.28
N ALA A 23 4.65 -26.12 -6.66
CA ALA A 23 4.28 -25.17 -5.64
C ALA A 23 3.19 -24.37 -6.35
N ALA A 24 1.93 -24.60 -5.97
CA ALA A 24 0.85 -23.77 -6.46
C ALA A 24 1.35 -22.37 -6.17
N SER A 25 1.51 -21.55 -7.21
CA SER A 25 2.04 -20.21 -7.07
C SER A 25 1.16 -19.47 -6.08
N THR A 26 1.59 -19.40 -4.81
CA THR A 26 0.84 -18.75 -3.74
C THR A 26 0.88 -17.27 -4.02
N VAL A 27 -0.27 -16.61 -4.01
CA VAL A 27 -0.35 -15.17 -4.22
C VAL A 27 0.16 -14.48 -2.96
N ARG A 28 1.27 -13.75 -3.05
CA ARG A 28 1.92 -13.11 -1.89
C ARG A 28 2.53 -11.76 -2.26
N ALA A 29 2.92 -10.94 -1.30
CA ALA A 29 3.81 -9.82 -1.57
C ALA A 29 5.18 -10.38 -1.98
N LEU A 30 5.71 -9.94 -3.13
CA LEU A 30 6.97 -10.46 -3.68
C LEU A 30 8.06 -9.39 -3.69
N ASP A 31 9.29 -9.79 -3.39
CA ASP A 31 10.49 -8.96 -3.52
C ASP A 31 10.85 -8.65 -4.99
N GLY A 32 11.94 -7.92 -5.21
CA GLY A 32 12.41 -7.60 -6.57
C GLY A 32 12.88 -8.80 -7.39
N PHE A 33 13.11 -9.97 -6.80
CA PHE A 33 13.45 -11.21 -7.51
C PHE A 33 12.29 -12.21 -7.57
N GLY A 34 11.11 -11.86 -7.09
CA GLY A 34 9.92 -12.70 -7.11
C GLY A 34 9.82 -13.68 -5.92
N HIS A 35 10.60 -13.50 -4.86
CA HIS A 35 10.47 -14.31 -3.63
C HIS A 35 9.39 -13.74 -2.70
N PRO A 36 8.61 -14.58 -2.04
CA PRO A 36 7.61 -14.13 -1.07
C PRO A 36 8.26 -13.45 0.14
N VAL A 37 7.60 -12.40 0.63
CA VAL A 37 7.95 -11.64 1.83
C VAL A 37 6.68 -11.31 2.62
N ALA A 38 6.78 -11.19 3.94
CA ALA A 38 5.65 -10.82 4.79
C ALA A 38 5.17 -9.39 4.52
N TRP A 39 6.12 -8.48 4.31
CA TRP A 39 5.86 -7.14 3.78
C TRP A 39 7.05 -6.64 2.96
N TRP A 40 6.78 -5.69 2.08
CA TRP A 40 7.79 -4.81 1.50
C TRP A 40 7.28 -3.38 1.42
N THR A 41 8.19 -2.42 1.50
CA THR A 41 7.92 -0.99 1.33
C THR A 41 8.85 -0.38 0.29
N VAL A 42 8.31 0.58 -0.46
CA VAL A 42 9.01 1.35 -1.48
C VAL A 42 8.81 2.83 -1.22
N LEU A 43 9.91 3.58 -1.19
CA LEU A 43 9.91 5.04 -1.29
C LEU A 43 10.40 5.44 -2.67
N LYS A 44 9.47 5.76 -3.57
CA LYS A 44 9.77 6.22 -4.92
C LYS A 44 10.29 7.65 -4.85
N LEU A 45 11.42 7.90 -5.52
CA LEU A 45 12.02 9.23 -5.61
C LEU A 45 11.23 10.11 -6.61
N PRO A 46 11.27 11.44 -6.45
CA PRO A 46 10.69 12.36 -7.44
C PRO A 46 11.50 12.34 -8.74
N SER A 47 10.95 12.85 -9.84
CA SER A 47 11.66 12.93 -11.12
C SER A 47 12.69 14.05 -11.19
N HIS A 48 12.62 15.00 -10.25
CA HIS A 48 13.54 16.13 -10.11
C HIS A 48 13.92 16.36 -8.65
N VAL A 49 15.14 16.84 -8.43
CA VAL A 49 15.67 17.22 -7.11
C VAL A 49 16.29 18.61 -7.15
N GLN A 50 16.32 19.25 -5.98
CA GLN A 50 17.05 20.50 -5.79
C GLN A 50 18.55 20.19 -5.71
N LYS A 51 19.34 20.79 -6.60
CA LYS A 51 20.80 20.80 -6.52
C LYS A 51 21.28 22.24 -6.49
N GLU A 52 21.80 22.65 -5.34
CA GLU A 52 22.13 24.05 -5.06
C GLU A 52 20.90 24.95 -5.28
N ALA A 53 20.97 25.93 -6.19
CA ALA A 53 19.88 26.84 -6.53
C ALA A 53 19.05 26.40 -7.75
N HIS A 54 19.28 25.20 -8.31
CA HIS A 54 18.63 24.74 -9.54
C HIS A 54 17.83 23.44 -9.30
N VAL A 55 16.72 23.31 -10.02
CA VAL A 55 15.97 22.05 -10.14
C VAL A 55 16.56 21.26 -11.30
N VAL A 56 17.03 20.05 -11.03
CA VAL A 56 17.63 19.15 -12.03
C VAL A 56 16.90 17.81 -12.02
N PRO A 57 16.90 17.05 -13.14
CA PRO A 57 16.40 15.69 -13.12
C PRO A 57 17.11 14.86 -12.04
N THR A 58 16.35 14.03 -11.33
CA THR A 58 16.91 13.08 -10.37
C THR A 58 17.94 12.21 -11.08
N PRO A 59 19.13 11.99 -10.49
CA PRO A 59 20.20 11.18 -11.10
C PRO A 59 19.82 9.70 -11.06
N CYS A 60 18.90 9.34 -11.93
CA CYS A 60 18.30 8.02 -12.02
C CYS A 60 18.63 7.44 -13.40
N ASP A 61 19.25 6.26 -13.41
CA ASP A 61 19.77 5.59 -14.61
C ASP A 61 18.75 4.62 -15.24
N CYS A 62 17.47 4.83 -14.95
CA CYS A 62 16.41 3.99 -15.47
C CYS A 62 16.20 4.20 -16.98
N PRO A 63 15.85 3.14 -17.72
CA PRO A 63 15.40 3.32 -19.09
C PRO A 63 14.06 4.07 -19.14
N VAL A 64 13.79 4.68 -20.29
CA VAL A 64 12.47 5.22 -20.59
C VAL A 64 11.45 4.07 -20.53
N PRO A 65 10.28 4.25 -19.88
CA PRO A 65 9.25 3.24 -19.85
C PRO A 65 8.85 2.75 -21.24
N ASP A 66 8.90 1.43 -21.42
CA ASP A 66 8.43 0.79 -22.64
C ASP A 66 6.90 0.69 -22.61
N CYS A 67 6.27 1.71 -23.17
CA CYS A 67 4.81 1.82 -23.30
C CYS A 67 4.32 1.34 -24.67
N SER A 68 5.10 0.52 -25.38
CA SER A 68 4.76 0.02 -26.73
C SER A 68 3.46 -0.77 -26.78
N ASN A 69 3.05 -1.32 -25.63
CA ASN A 69 1.87 -2.15 -25.49
C ASN A 69 0.60 -1.29 -25.26
N VAL A 70 0.69 0.00 -24.93
CA VAL A 70 -0.46 0.85 -24.57
C VAL A 70 -0.60 2.09 -25.48
N PRO A 71 -1.75 2.79 -25.46
CA PRO A 71 -1.97 3.95 -26.35
C PRO A 71 -0.96 5.10 -26.18
N THR A 72 -0.28 5.19 -25.04
CA THR A 72 0.79 6.17 -24.79
C THR A 72 2.11 5.84 -25.50
N ALA A 73 2.17 4.79 -26.32
CA ALA A 73 3.31 4.49 -27.18
C ALA A 73 3.75 5.72 -27.99
N GLY A 74 5.05 6.06 -27.91
CA GLY A 74 5.61 7.21 -28.62
C GLY A 74 5.20 8.58 -28.07
N TRP A 75 4.59 8.65 -26.88
CA TRP A 75 4.23 9.92 -26.25
C TRP A 75 5.50 10.77 -25.98
N PRO A 76 5.59 12.03 -26.45
CA PRO A 76 6.83 12.83 -26.35
C PRO A 76 7.34 13.06 -24.93
N ARG A 77 6.48 12.97 -23.91
CA ARG A 77 6.89 13.16 -22.51
C ARG A 77 7.45 11.88 -21.87
N LEU A 78 7.52 10.75 -22.58
CA LEU A 78 8.06 9.51 -22.02
C LEU A 78 9.54 9.64 -21.65
N GLU A 79 10.33 10.39 -22.42
CA GLU A 79 11.78 10.53 -22.18
C GLU A 79 12.09 11.04 -20.77
N THR A 80 11.26 11.94 -20.24
CA THR A 80 11.46 12.52 -18.90
C THR A 80 10.87 11.67 -17.77
N ARG A 81 10.18 10.55 -18.08
CA ARG A 81 9.60 9.64 -17.08
C ARG A 81 10.64 8.82 -16.36
N ALA A 82 11.73 8.49 -17.06
CA ALA A 82 12.82 7.67 -16.55
C ALA A 82 13.37 8.17 -15.21
N SER A 83 13.46 9.48 -15.03
CA SER A 83 14.07 10.06 -13.83
C SER A 83 13.27 9.84 -12.54
N GLY A 84 11.98 9.48 -12.65
CA GLY A 84 11.07 9.31 -11.53
C GLY A 84 10.83 7.87 -11.08
N LEU A 85 11.67 6.92 -11.52
CA LEU A 85 11.49 5.48 -11.32
C LEU A 85 12.49 4.86 -10.32
N CYS A 86 13.43 5.66 -9.82
CA CYS A 86 14.35 5.22 -8.76
C CYS A 86 13.65 5.21 -7.40
N TYR A 87 14.11 4.33 -6.52
CA TYR A 87 13.45 4.12 -5.23
C TYR A 87 14.39 3.57 -4.16
N LEU A 88 13.97 3.74 -2.91
CA LEU A 88 14.48 2.99 -1.76
C LEU A 88 13.53 1.83 -1.47
N TYR A 89 14.08 0.73 -1.00
CA TYR A 89 13.36 -0.51 -0.73
C TYR A 89 13.76 -1.11 0.61
N ALA A 90 12.78 -1.63 1.34
CA ALA A 90 12.97 -2.50 2.50
C ALA A 90 11.91 -3.60 2.48
N ASP A 91 12.20 -4.74 3.10
CA ASP A 91 11.27 -5.84 3.26
C ASP A 91 11.42 -6.54 4.62
N SER A 92 10.53 -7.46 4.92
CA SER A 92 10.60 -8.28 6.13
C SER A 92 11.96 -8.98 6.33
N ARG A 93 12.67 -9.38 5.26
CA ARG A 93 13.96 -10.07 5.38
C ARG A 93 15.14 -9.11 5.52
N ASN A 94 14.95 -7.85 5.12
CA ASN A 94 15.91 -6.77 5.31
C ASN A 94 15.16 -5.44 5.46
N SER A 95 14.98 -5.02 6.71
CA SER A 95 14.18 -3.87 7.11
C SER A 95 14.86 -2.51 6.89
N GLU A 96 16.11 -2.49 6.42
CA GLU A 96 16.82 -1.26 6.11
C GLU A 96 16.49 -0.77 4.70
N LEU A 97 16.09 0.51 4.61
CA LEU A 97 15.85 1.17 3.32
C LEU A 97 17.17 1.29 2.55
N ARG A 98 17.27 0.53 1.45
CA ARG A 98 18.43 0.52 0.57
C ARG A 98 18.05 1.00 -0.82
N HIS A 99 18.99 1.66 -1.50
CA HIS A 99 18.77 2.05 -2.88
C HIS A 99 18.67 0.79 -3.77
N PHE A 100 17.67 0.76 -4.65
CA PHE A 100 17.33 -0.44 -5.43
C PHE A 100 18.49 -1.03 -6.26
N ARG A 101 19.42 -0.18 -6.73
CA ARG A 101 20.62 -0.64 -7.45
C ARG A 101 21.60 -1.39 -6.58
N ASP A 102 21.73 -1.01 -5.32
CA ASP A 102 22.69 -1.63 -4.38
C ASP A 102 22.31 -3.07 -4.04
N ILE A 103 21.02 -3.40 -4.24
CA ILE A 103 20.45 -4.73 -4.03
C ILE A 103 20.15 -5.48 -5.34
N GLY A 104 20.53 -4.90 -6.49
CA GLY A 104 20.43 -5.54 -7.79
C GLY A 104 19.03 -5.58 -8.41
N TYR A 105 18.11 -4.72 -7.97
CA TYR A 105 16.75 -4.63 -8.53
C TYR A 105 16.70 -3.74 -9.78
N ASP A 106 15.65 -3.95 -10.56
CA ASP A 106 15.27 -3.14 -11.71
C ASP A 106 14.47 -1.90 -11.28
N CYS A 107 14.28 -0.99 -12.24
CA CYS A 107 13.51 0.23 -12.08
C CYS A 107 12.03 -0.06 -11.77
N LEU A 108 11.44 0.77 -10.93
CA LEU A 108 10.13 0.51 -10.34
C LEU A 108 9.02 0.35 -11.39
N GLY A 109 8.24 -0.72 -11.28
CA GLY A 109 7.03 -0.96 -12.07
C GLY A 109 7.30 -1.08 -13.57
N GLN A 110 8.48 -1.52 -13.98
CA GLN A 110 8.85 -1.66 -15.40
C GLN A 110 8.60 -3.05 -15.97
N GLY A 111 8.03 -3.96 -15.19
CA GLY A 111 7.78 -5.34 -15.57
C GLY A 111 9.01 -6.26 -15.42
N GLY A 112 10.09 -5.79 -14.80
CA GLY A 112 11.32 -6.55 -14.59
C GLY A 112 11.43 -7.10 -13.17
N ASN A 113 12.67 -7.21 -12.69
CA ASN A 113 13.01 -7.58 -11.32
C ASN A 113 12.79 -6.43 -10.34
N ASP A 114 11.53 -6.08 -10.13
CA ASP A 114 11.09 -5.08 -9.15
C ASP A 114 9.87 -5.57 -8.37
N PRO A 115 9.72 -5.19 -7.08
CA PRO A 115 8.73 -5.78 -6.18
C PRO A 115 7.29 -5.49 -6.62
N VAL A 116 7.06 -4.32 -7.22
CA VAL A 116 5.73 -3.91 -7.71
C VAL A 116 5.30 -4.80 -8.88
N SER A 117 6.19 -4.99 -9.85
CA SER A 117 5.91 -5.82 -11.02
C SER A 117 5.67 -7.28 -10.64
N HIS A 118 6.54 -7.87 -9.82
CA HIS A 118 6.35 -9.25 -9.36
C HIS A 118 5.05 -9.41 -8.58
N THR A 119 4.77 -8.49 -7.65
CA THR A 119 3.55 -8.56 -6.84
C THR A 119 2.29 -8.44 -7.71
N LEU A 120 2.18 -7.41 -8.55
CA LEU A 120 0.97 -7.13 -9.32
C LEU A 120 0.71 -8.13 -10.45
N LYS A 121 1.75 -8.68 -11.08
CA LYS A 121 1.59 -9.66 -12.17
C LYS A 121 0.99 -10.98 -11.72
N GLN A 122 1.00 -11.29 -10.42
CA GLN A 122 0.37 -12.52 -9.91
C GLN A 122 -1.13 -12.58 -10.24
N ARG A 123 -1.80 -11.44 -10.43
CA ARG A 123 -3.22 -11.38 -10.84
C ARG A 123 -3.47 -11.98 -12.23
N GLU A 124 -2.44 -12.04 -13.07
CA GLU A 124 -2.48 -12.54 -14.46
C GLU A 124 -2.04 -14.02 -14.55
N THR A 125 -1.90 -14.73 -13.42
CA THR A 125 -1.43 -16.13 -13.39
C THR A 125 -2.52 -17.15 -13.74
N ASP A 126 -2.10 -18.27 -14.33
CA ASP A 126 -2.97 -19.37 -14.83
C ASP A 126 -3.91 -20.00 -13.77
N ASN A 127 -3.67 -19.73 -12.48
CA ASN A 127 -4.48 -20.25 -11.39
C ASN A 127 -5.69 -19.34 -11.05
N ASN A 128 -6.04 -18.36 -11.89
CA ASN A 128 -7.19 -17.45 -11.74
C ASN A 128 -7.41 -16.93 -10.30
N PRO A 129 -6.52 -16.09 -9.76
CA PRO A 129 -6.75 -15.50 -8.45
C PRO A 129 -7.96 -14.55 -8.47
N TYR A 130 -8.65 -14.44 -7.33
CA TYR A 130 -9.50 -13.29 -7.10
C TYR A 130 -8.63 -12.04 -7.02
N TRP A 131 -9.04 -10.95 -7.66
CA TRP A 131 -8.34 -9.69 -7.55
C TRP A 131 -9.29 -8.50 -7.74
N ALA A 132 -8.90 -7.37 -7.16
CA ALA A 132 -9.52 -6.08 -7.39
C ALA A 132 -8.50 -4.95 -7.32
N LEU A 133 -8.75 -3.87 -8.06
CA LEU A 133 -7.99 -2.63 -8.04
C LEU A 133 -8.88 -1.53 -7.47
N PHE A 134 -8.31 -0.65 -6.67
CA PHE A 134 -9.00 0.54 -6.19
C PHE A 134 -8.14 1.77 -6.43
N ASN A 135 -8.76 2.86 -6.86
CA ASN A 135 -8.09 4.12 -7.13
C ASN A 135 -9.13 5.24 -7.22
N ASP A 136 -8.96 6.31 -6.46
CA ASP A 136 -9.83 7.49 -6.55
C ASP A 136 -9.52 8.40 -7.74
N GLN A 137 -8.44 8.15 -8.49
CA GLN A 137 -7.98 9.01 -9.59
C GLN A 137 -7.52 8.17 -10.77
N LEU A 138 -8.45 7.87 -11.70
CA LEU A 138 -8.24 7.13 -12.96
C LEU A 138 -8.41 8.01 -14.21
N ASN A 139 -8.34 9.33 -14.07
CA ASN A 139 -8.49 10.31 -15.16
C ASN A 139 -7.28 10.40 -16.10
N GLY A 140 -6.13 9.86 -15.70
CA GLY A 140 -4.87 9.83 -16.45
C GLY A 140 -4.39 8.43 -16.82
N ILE A 141 -5.25 7.41 -16.81
CA ILE A 141 -4.87 6.05 -17.25
C ILE A 141 -4.48 6.02 -18.73
N ALA A 142 -3.74 4.99 -19.16
CA ALA A 142 -3.25 4.88 -20.53
C ALA A 142 -4.37 4.88 -21.59
N ALA A 143 -5.55 4.29 -21.29
CA ALA A 143 -6.71 4.31 -22.18
C ALA A 143 -7.30 5.71 -22.44
N ALA A 144 -7.04 6.70 -21.60
CA ALA A 144 -7.51 8.08 -21.78
C ALA A 144 -6.61 8.93 -22.70
N PHE A 145 -5.51 8.36 -23.21
CA PHE A 145 -4.58 9.07 -24.06
C PHE A 145 -5.07 9.22 -25.50
N HIS A 146 -5.08 10.46 -26.00
CA HIS A 146 -5.42 10.79 -27.38
C HIS A 146 -4.27 11.56 -28.06
N PRO A 147 -3.61 10.99 -29.10
CA PRO A 147 -2.45 11.61 -29.75
C PRO A 147 -2.73 12.98 -30.39
N SER A 148 -3.98 13.27 -30.74
CA SER A 148 -4.38 14.43 -31.56
C SER A 148 -5.37 15.39 -30.86
N GLY A 149 -5.63 15.23 -29.56
CA GLY A 149 -6.65 16.01 -28.84
C GLY A 149 -6.24 16.35 -27.41
N THR A 150 -6.99 17.26 -26.78
CA THR A 150 -6.98 17.41 -25.31
C THR A 150 -7.51 16.12 -24.70
N LEU A 151 -6.91 15.66 -23.59
CA LEU A 151 -7.36 14.49 -22.83
C LEU A 151 -8.87 14.55 -22.64
N ASP A 152 -9.58 13.46 -22.98
CA ASP A 152 -11.04 13.43 -22.89
C ASP A 152 -11.42 13.55 -21.40
N GLU A 153 -12.14 14.61 -21.03
CA GLU A 153 -12.48 14.96 -19.65
C GLU A 153 -13.61 14.08 -19.08
N GLY A 154 -13.64 12.79 -19.43
CA GLY A 154 -14.42 11.83 -18.66
C GLY A 154 -13.88 11.86 -17.24
N LYS A 155 -14.59 12.54 -16.31
CA LYS A 155 -14.20 12.62 -14.90
C LYS A 155 -14.19 11.21 -14.30
N ARG A 156 -13.05 10.54 -14.39
CA ARG A 156 -12.74 9.27 -13.72
C ARG A 156 -12.06 9.53 -12.37
N VAL A 157 -12.55 10.56 -11.69
CA VAL A 157 -12.13 10.92 -10.35
C VAL A 157 -13.28 10.57 -9.43
N CYS A 158 -12.98 9.77 -8.43
CA CYS A 158 -13.91 9.43 -7.39
C CYS A 158 -14.15 10.64 -6.48
N GLY A 159 -15.41 10.91 -6.22
CA GLY A 159 -15.82 11.98 -5.33
C GLY A 159 -17.32 12.13 -5.32
N GLY A 160 -17.92 12.27 -4.14
CA GLY A 160 -19.37 12.36 -4.03
C GLY A 160 -19.91 12.61 -2.62
N GLY A 161 -19.06 13.06 -1.69
CA GLY A 161 -19.43 13.18 -0.27
C GLY A 161 -19.35 11.85 0.48
N ASP A 162 -20.20 11.66 1.49
CA ASP A 162 -20.11 10.54 2.45
C ASP A 162 -20.18 9.13 1.82
N LEU A 163 -20.73 9.01 0.62
CA LEU A 163 -20.84 7.74 -0.09
C LEU A 163 -19.51 7.26 -0.68
N PHE A 164 -18.67 8.19 -1.18
CA PHE A 164 -17.41 7.90 -1.85
C PHE A 164 -16.48 9.12 -1.76
N SER A 165 -15.53 9.05 -0.84
CA SER A 165 -14.53 10.11 -0.62
C SER A 165 -13.17 9.57 -0.15
N ALA A 166 -12.93 8.27 -0.30
CA ALA A 166 -11.64 7.69 0.03
C ALA A 166 -10.57 8.21 -0.94
N HIS A 167 -9.49 8.76 -0.41
CA HIS A 167 -8.28 9.06 -1.17
C HIS A 167 -7.29 7.90 -1.06
N ALA A 168 -7.64 6.75 -1.66
CA ALA A 168 -6.85 5.54 -1.56
C ALA A 168 -6.68 4.85 -2.91
N LYS A 169 -5.54 4.19 -3.08
CA LYS A 169 -5.14 3.53 -4.32
C LYS A 169 -4.38 2.25 -4.01
N GLY A 170 -4.55 1.22 -4.83
CA GLY A 170 -3.90 -0.06 -4.57
C GLY A 170 -4.53 -1.24 -5.30
N ALA A 171 -4.19 -2.42 -4.80
CA ALA A 171 -4.64 -3.69 -5.33
C ALA A 171 -4.75 -4.74 -4.22
N VAL A 172 -5.63 -5.70 -4.44
CA VAL A 172 -5.70 -6.94 -3.67
C VAL A 172 -5.72 -8.11 -4.64
N ALA A 173 -5.04 -9.20 -4.31
CA ALA A 173 -5.22 -10.48 -4.99
C ALA A 173 -5.02 -11.63 -4.01
N PHE A 174 -5.83 -12.70 -4.16
CA PHE A 174 -5.83 -13.85 -3.27
C PHE A 174 -6.41 -15.10 -3.95
N LYS A 175 -6.28 -16.25 -3.29
CA LYS A 175 -6.84 -17.53 -3.73
C LYS A 175 -8.04 -17.94 -2.88
N ASP A 176 -8.90 -18.77 -3.45
CA ASP A 176 -10.07 -19.35 -2.81
C ASP A 176 -9.76 -20.63 -2.00
N ASP A 177 -8.51 -21.10 -2.04
CA ASP A 177 -8.03 -22.32 -1.39
C ASP A 177 -7.60 -22.12 0.07
N GLY A 178 -7.79 -20.90 0.61
CA GLY A 178 -7.38 -20.52 1.96
C GLY A 178 -5.89 -20.18 2.11
N SER A 179 -5.10 -20.19 1.03
CA SER A 179 -3.68 -19.81 1.07
C SER A 179 -3.45 -18.31 1.23
N GLY A 180 -4.51 -17.50 1.23
CA GLY A 180 -4.42 -16.05 1.38
C GLY A 180 -3.96 -15.35 0.12
N GLY A 181 -3.24 -14.24 0.29
CA GLY A 181 -2.98 -13.28 -0.78
C GLY A 181 -2.06 -12.14 -0.39
N PHE A 182 -2.11 -11.07 -1.19
CA PHE A 182 -1.50 -9.79 -0.86
C PHE A 182 -2.53 -8.65 -0.84
N PHE A 183 -2.24 -7.65 -0.01
CA PHE A 183 -2.83 -6.32 -0.10
C PHE A 183 -1.74 -5.29 -0.37
N LEU A 184 -1.91 -4.46 -1.40
CA LEU A 184 -1.00 -3.41 -1.81
C LEU A 184 -1.71 -2.06 -1.66
N GLN A 185 -1.10 -1.14 -0.92
CA GLN A 185 -1.48 0.27 -0.87
C GLN A 185 -0.42 1.13 -1.57
N THR A 186 -0.85 2.10 -2.37
CA THR A 186 0.02 3.09 -2.98
C THR A 186 -0.59 4.48 -2.93
N SER A 187 0.25 5.50 -2.94
CA SER A 187 -0.16 6.89 -3.14
C SER A 187 -0.11 7.34 -4.61
N THR A 188 0.23 6.44 -5.54
CA THR A 188 0.50 6.77 -6.95
C THR A 188 -0.80 6.89 -7.77
N PRO A 189 -1.15 8.07 -8.31
CA PRO A 189 -2.36 8.25 -9.12
C PRO A 189 -2.32 7.43 -10.41
N ASN A 190 -3.50 6.96 -10.84
CA ASN A 190 -3.70 6.12 -12.02
C ASN A 190 -2.91 4.80 -12.03
N PHE A 191 -2.38 4.37 -10.88
CA PHE A 191 -1.61 3.15 -10.76
C PHE A 191 -2.08 2.33 -9.54
N PRO A 192 -2.27 1.00 -9.65
CA PRO A 192 -2.14 0.18 -10.86
C PRO A 192 -3.12 0.60 -11.95
N ASP A 193 -2.66 0.63 -13.20
CA ASP A 193 -3.45 1.09 -14.34
C ASP A 193 -4.31 -0.09 -14.87
N PRO A 194 -5.64 0.03 -14.89
CA PRO A 194 -6.55 -1.02 -15.34
C PRO A 194 -6.69 -1.11 -16.87
N THR A 195 -6.01 -0.25 -17.64
CA THR A 195 -6.10 -0.25 -19.10
C THR A 195 -5.84 -1.65 -19.66
N LEU A 196 -6.90 -2.29 -20.17
CA LEU A 196 -6.86 -3.66 -20.65
C LEU A 196 -5.91 -3.76 -21.83
N ASN A 197 -4.89 -4.58 -21.63
CA ASN A 197 -3.93 -4.98 -22.64
C ASN A 197 -3.47 -6.39 -22.31
N ASP A 198 -2.84 -7.09 -23.26
CA ASP A 198 -2.33 -8.46 -23.09
C ASP A 198 -1.24 -8.58 -22.00
N SER A 199 -0.98 -7.53 -21.21
CA SER A 199 0.06 -7.47 -20.19
C SER A 199 -0.12 -6.30 -19.20
N PHE A 200 0.44 -6.47 -18.00
CA PHE A 200 0.75 -5.42 -17.02
C PHE A 200 1.17 -4.07 -17.66
N VAL A 201 0.44 -3.01 -17.33
CA VAL A 201 0.77 -1.64 -17.75
C VAL A 201 1.84 -1.06 -16.83
N ARG A 202 2.96 -0.66 -17.42
CA ARG A 202 4.13 -0.18 -16.67
C ARG A 202 3.87 1.18 -16.02
N LEU A 203 4.53 1.40 -14.88
CA LEU A 203 4.54 2.71 -14.22
C LEU A 203 5.21 3.75 -15.12
N GLY A 204 4.57 4.90 -15.28
CA GLY A 204 5.02 6.00 -16.12
C GLY A 204 4.42 5.99 -17.53
N CYS A 205 3.65 4.96 -17.90
CA CYS A 205 2.87 4.92 -19.13
C CYS A 205 1.51 5.63 -19.03
N GLN A 206 1.14 6.09 -17.84
CA GLN A 206 -0.08 6.85 -17.58
C GLN A 206 0.10 8.30 -18.04
N ALA A 207 -0.96 8.91 -18.54
CA ALA A 207 -1.01 10.31 -18.96
C ALA A 207 -1.14 11.29 -17.77
N ASP A 208 -0.38 11.09 -16.70
CA ASP A 208 -0.45 11.89 -15.46
C ASP A 208 0.93 12.14 -14.83
N ASP A 209 1.07 12.88 -13.75
CA ASP A 209 2.33 13.21 -13.07
C ASP A 209 2.85 12.12 -12.11
N ASN A 210 2.37 10.88 -12.25
CA ASN A 210 2.59 9.79 -11.29
C ASN A 210 4.06 9.39 -11.02
N VAL A 211 4.99 9.73 -11.92
CA VAL A 211 6.44 9.56 -11.69
C VAL A 211 7.13 10.86 -11.27
N GLN A 212 6.46 12.01 -11.33
CA GLN A 212 7.05 13.31 -11.01
C GLN A 212 7.29 13.50 -9.52
N PHE A 213 6.36 13.06 -8.70
CA PHE A 213 6.40 13.22 -7.25
C PHE A 213 7.05 12.03 -6.55
N ALA A 214 7.60 12.27 -5.35
CA ALA A 214 7.92 11.18 -4.44
C ALA A 214 6.63 10.50 -4.00
N GLN A 215 6.63 9.17 -3.89
CA GLN A 215 5.45 8.38 -3.55
C GLN A 215 5.86 7.20 -2.67
N HIS A 216 4.90 6.63 -1.94
CA HIS A 216 5.12 5.41 -1.17
C HIS A 216 4.25 4.25 -1.68
N MET A 217 4.73 3.04 -1.42
CA MET A 217 3.99 1.81 -1.66
C MET A 217 4.31 0.82 -0.55
N LEU A 218 3.30 0.10 -0.07
CA LEU A 218 3.41 -0.96 0.92
C LEU A 218 2.60 -2.15 0.43
N ALA A 219 3.22 -3.33 0.38
CA ALA A 219 2.49 -4.57 0.21
C ALA A 219 2.70 -5.50 1.40
N MET A 220 1.64 -6.24 1.72
CA MET A 220 1.59 -7.16 2.84
C MET A 220 1.06 -8.51 2.36
N SER A 221 1.71 -9.59 2.77
CA SER A 221 1.21 -10.94 2.63
C SER A 221 0.30 -11.26 3.79
N LEU A 222 -0.92 -11.69 3.51
CA LEU A 222 -1.95 -11.96 4.50
C LEU A 222 -2.53 -13.36 4.28
N GLU A 223 -2.81 -14.08 5.37
CA GLU A 223 -3.61 -15.30 5.29
C GLU A 223 -5.09 -14.96 5.04
N ASP A 224 -5.88 -15.97 4.70
CA ASP A 224 -7.29 -15.77 4.31
C ASP A 224 -8.14 -15.13 5.41
N SER A 225 -7.91 -15.49 6.69
CA SER A 225 -8.63 -14.88 7.82
C SER A 225 -8.41 -13.36 7.92
N GLU A 226 -7.16 -12.94 7.72
CA GLU A 226 -6.70 -11.56 7.81
C GLU A 226 -7.16 -10.75 6.60
N LEU A 227 -7.20 -11.37 5.42
CA LEU A 227 -7.82 -10.78 4.23
C LEU A 227 -9.31 -10.55 4.41
N ARG A 228 -10.04 -11.52 4.94
CA ARG A 228 -11.47 -11.37 5.22
C ARG A 228 -11.71 -10.23 6.20
N GLU A 229 -10.97 -10.18 7.31
CA GLU A 229 -11.09 -9.09 8.28
C GLU A 229 -10.77 -7.73 7.65
N LEU A 230 -9.68 -7.64 6.88
CA LEU A 230 -9.33 -6.41 6.16
C LEU A 230 -10.45 -5.96 5.21
N GLY A 231 -10.99 -6.87 4.39
CA GLY A 231 -12.08 -6.57 3.46
C GLY A 231 -13.34 -6.08 4.17
N GLU A 232 -13.74 -6.75 5.27
CA GLU A 232 -14.90 -6.36 6.07
C GLU A 232 -14.76 -4.95 6.64
N LYS A 233 -13.55 -4.59 7.11
CA LYS A 233 -13.29 -3.26 7.68
C LYS A 233 -13.11 -2.18 6.62
N LEU A 234 -12.54 -2.50 5.45
CA LEU A 234 -12.34 -1.55 4.35
C LEU A 234 -13.65 -1.02 3.77
N GLN A 235 -14.76 -1.73 3.94
CA GLN A 235 -16.08 -1.22 3.56
C GLN A 235 -16.44 0.11 4.25
N LEU A 236 -15.85 0.37 5.43
CA LEU A 236 -15.99 1.64 6.13
C LEU A 236 -15.36 2.82 5.36
N ALA A 237 -14.23 2.60 4.69
CA ALA A 237 -13.50 3.66 3.99
C ALA A 237 -14.22 4.16 2.75
N ARG A 238 -15.11 3.35 2.15
CA ARG A 238 -15.76 3.66 0.85
C ARG A 238 -14.73 3.85 -0.26
N LEU A 239 -13.86 2.85 -0.41
CA LEU A 239 -12.87 2.79 -1.47
C LEU A 239 -13.53 2.82 -2.84
N CYS A 240 -12.84 3.45 -3.80
CA CYS A 240 -13.36 3.62 -5.15
C CYS A 240 -12.78 2.57 -6.09
N SER A 241 -13.65 1.70 -6.58
CA SER A 241 -13.35 0.65 -7.55
C SER A 241 -14.59 0.45 -8.45
N SER A 242 -14.93 -0.77 -8.86
CA SER A 242 -16.10 -1.07 -9.69
C SER A 242 -17.42 -0.66 -9.04
N ASN A 243 -17.47 -0.58 -7.70
CA ASN A 243 -18.59 -0.05 -6.93
C ASN A 243 -18.93 1.42 -7.28
N PHE A 244 -17.93 2.22 -7.66
CA PHE A 244 -18.08 3.62 -8.07
C PHE A 244 -18.10 3.75 -9.60
N PHE A 245 -17.16 3.11 -10.30
CA PHE A 245 -17.01 3.19 -11.76
C PHE A 245 -17.92 2.19 -12.48
N GLN A 246 -19.24 2.34 -12.29
CA GLN A 246 -20.26 1.41 -12.78
C GLN A 246 -20.49 1.45 -14.29
N ASP A 247 -20.02 2.50 -14.99
CA ASP A 247 -20.14 2.60 -16.45
C ASP A 247 -19.08 1.75 -17.17
N GLY A 248 -19.51 1.09 -18.25
CA GLY A 248 -18.92 -0.12 -18.85
C GLY A 248 -17.54 0.02 -19.53
N SER A 249 -16.74 1.02 -19.18
CA SER A 249 -15.33 1.12 -19.60
C SER A 249 -14.31 0.74 -18.52
N LEU A 250 -14.71 0.75 -17.24
CA LEU A 250 -13.82 0.44 -16.11
C LEU A 250 -14.33 -0.70 -15.23
N HIS A 251 -15.65 -0.91 -15.16
CA HIS A 251 -16.25 -1.88 -14.25
C HIS A 251 -15.59 -3.26 -14.30
N ASP A 252 -15.50 -3.85 -15.51
CA ASP A 252 -14.90 -5.18 -15.72
C ASP A 252 -13.36 -5.18 -15.66
N LEU A 253 -12.72 -4.01 -15.58
CA LEU A 253 -11.26 -3.86 -15.56
C LEU A 253 -10.70 -3.77 -14.14
N LEU A 254 -11.57 -3.55 -13.16
CA LEU A 254 -11.23 -3.24 -11.78
C LEU A 254 -11.42 -4.44 -10.84
N GLY A 255 -11.88 -5.58 -11.34
CA GLY A 255 -11.94 -6.83 -10.59
C GLY A 255 -11.97 -8.06 -11.48
N SER A 256 -11.54 -9.21 -10.94
CA SER A 256 -11.66 -10.51 -11.61
C SER A 256 -13.12 -10.92 -11.77
N ALA A 257 -13.46 -11.58 -12.89
CA ALA A 257 -14.80 -12.13 -13.12
C ALA A 257 -15.27 -13.08 -12.01
N ASP A 258 -14.36 -13.89 -11.46
CA ASP A 258 -14.68 -14.82 -10.39
C ASP A 258 -15.04 -14.08 -9.09
N LEU A 259 -14.33 -12.99 -8.75
CA LEU A 259 -14.66 -12.17 -7.56
C LEU A 259 -16.04 -11.50 -7.69
N PHE A 260 -16.40 -11.04 -8.89
CA PHE A 260 -17.77 -10.56 -9.17
C PHE A 260 -18.82 -11.67 -8.99
N ALA A 261 -18.56 -12.85 -9.54
CA ALA A 261 -19.51 -13.94 -9.58
C ALA A 261 -19.74 -14.60 -8.22
N ASP A 262 -18.67 -14.75 -7.44
CA ASP A 262 -18.65 -15.51 -6.21
C ASP A 262 -18.80 -14.61 -4.99
N GLY A 263 -18.16 -13.44 -4.98
CA GLY A 263 -18.26 -12.50 -3.87
C GLY A 263 -19.69 -12.01 -3.62
N ALA A 264 -20.52 -11.90 -4.66
CA ALA A 264 -21.93 -11.53 -4.53
C ALA A 264 -22.83 -12.65 -3.94
N LYS A 265 -22.37 -13.90 -3.93
CA LYS A 265 -23.17 -15.08 -3.54
C LYS A 265 -22.70 -15.74 -2.27
N GLN A 266 -21.40 -15.64 -1.98
CA GLN A 266 -20.80 -16.21 -0.79
C GLN A 266 -21.06 -15.32 0.42
N GLU A 267 -20.95 -15.91 1.61
CA GLU A 267 -21.05 -15.20 2.89
C GLU A 267 -19.86 -15.60 3.77
N ASN A 268 -19.33 -14.66 4.54
CA ASN A 268 -18.22 -14.87 5.48
C ASN A 268 -16.94 -15.42 4.82
N THR A 269 -16.66 -15.00 3.58
CA THR A 269 -15.41 -15.31 2.86
C THR A 269 -14.66 -14.04 2.48
N SER A 270 -13.34 -14.15 2.23
CA SER A 270 -12.54 -13.06 1.67
C SER A 270 -13.12 -12.52 0.36
N ALA A 271 -13.69 -13.41 -0.47
CA ALA A 271 -14.38 -13.03 -1.70
C ALA A 271 -15.59 -12.12 -1.42
N SER A 272 -16.47 -12.51 -0.49
CA SER A 272 -17.61 -11.65 -0.10
C SER A 272 -17.17 -10.33 0.52
N ALA A 273 -16.14 -10.35 1.37
CA ALA A 273 -15.63 -9.18 2.07
C ALA A 273 -15.09 -8.13 1.09
N PHE A 274 -14.22 -8.53 0.17
CA PHE A 274 -13.67 -7.62 -0.84
C PHE A 274 -14.68 -7.25 -1.93
N TYR A 275 -15.61 -8.13 -2.27
CA TYR A 275 -16.72 -7.76 -3.16
C TYR A 275 -17.53 -6.60 -2.58
N HIS A 276 -17.97 -6.70 -1.32
CA HIS A 276 -18.74 -5.61 -0.69
C HIS A 276 -17.92 -4.33 -0.53
N ALA A 277 -16.62 -4.44 -0.25
CA ALA A 277 -15.75 -3.27 -0.08
C ALA A 277 -15.42 -2.54 -1.39
N LEU A 278 -15.32 -3.26 -2.51
CA LEU A 278 -14.73 -2.73 -3.76
C LEU A 278 -15.65 -2.83 -4.98
N LEU A 279 -16.48 -3.85 -5.09
CA LEU A 279 -17.19 -4.17 -6.34
C LEU A 279 -18.71 -3.98 -6.25
N ASP A 280 -19.28 -4.05 -5.04
CA ASP A 280 -20.72 -3.95 -4.81
C ASP A 280 -21.24 -2.52 -5.05
N PRO A 281 -22.10 -2.29 -6.06
CA PRO A 281 -22.68 -0.98 -6.32
C PRO A 281 -23.75 -0.58 -5.28
N GLU A 282 -24.31 -1.55 -4.53
CA GLU A 282 -25.37 -1.35 -3.56
C GLU A 282 -24.80 -1.22 -2.14
N LEU A 283 -24.08 -0.13 -1.90
CA LEU A 283 -23.48 0.12 -0.60
C LEU A 283 -24.56 0.37 0.49
N PRO A 284 -24.38 -0.20 1.70
CA PRO A 284 -25.31 0.04 2.80
C PRO A 284 -25.32 1.52 3.20
N HIS A 285 -26.51 2.07 3.46
CA HIS A 285 -26.66 3.44 3.94
C HIS A 285 -26.02 3.60 5.33
N GLN A 286 -25.04 4.51 5.43
CA GLN A 286 -24.42 4.83 6.72
C GLN A 286 -25.42 5.51 7.65
N GLN A 287 -25.56 4.98 8.86
CA GLN A 287 -26.36 5.57 9.93
C GLN A 287 -25.51 6.51 10.80
N PRO A 288 -26.10 7.53 11.46
CA PRO A 288 -25.37 8.39 12.39
C PRO A 288 -24.64 7.62 13.50
N THR A 289 -25.17 6.46 13.90
CA THR A 289 -24.60 5.57 14.93
C THR A 289 -23.48 4.66 14.43
N ASP A 290 -23.25 4.58 13.12
CA ASP A 290 -22.19 3.74 12.58
C ASP A 290 -20.81 4.28 12.98
N PRO A 291 -19.80 3.42 13.18
CA PRO A 291 -18.46 3.84 13.56
C PRO A 291 -17.86 4.80 12.52
N MET A 292 -17.01 5.72 12.98
CA MET A 292 -16.26 6.66 12.13
C MET A 292 -14.85 6.18 11.79
N LYS A 293 -14.33 5.23 12.59
CA LYS A 293 -13.06 4.55 12.38
C LYS A 293 -13.18 3.07 12.74
N ALA A 294 -12.28 2.26 12.21
CA ALA A 294 -12.05 0.90 12.66
C ALA A 294 -10.55 0.70 12.91
N GLU A 295 -10.23 0.05 14.01
CA GLU A 295 -8.87 -0.24 14.46
C GLU A 295 -8.78 -1.74 14.72
N PHE A 296 -7.77 -2.40 14.16
CA PHE A 296 -7.57 -3.84 14.29
C PHE A 296 -6.12 -4.21 13.96
N GLN A 297 -5.75 -5.44 14.30
CA GLN A 297 -4.42 -6.00 14.07
C GLN A 297 -4.51 -7.10 13.03
N LEU A 298 -3.60 -7.10 12.07
CA LEU A 298 -3.44 -8.18 11.12
C LEU A 298 -2.11 -8.88 11.34
N LYS A 299 -2.14 -10.21 11.27
CA LYS A 299 -0.93 -11.03 11.21
C LYS A 299 -0.43 -11.10 9.78
N LEU A 300 0.85 -10.87 9.60
CA LEU A 300 1.51 -11.01 8.31
C LEU A 300 1.94 -12.46 8.10
N SER A 301 1.72 -12.96 6.89
CA SER A 301 2.15 -14.30 6.51
C SER A 301 3.65 -14.32 6.27
N VAL A 302 4.36 -15.10 7.08
CA VAL A 302 5.81 -15.31 6.98
C VAL A 302 6.07 -16.63 6.26
N ASP A 303 7.04 -16.67 5.34
CA ASP A 303 7.51 -17.93 4.76
C ASP A 303 8.07 -18.83 5.87
N GLU A 304 7.52 -20.03 6.06
CA GLU A 304 7.86 -20.97 7.13
C GLU A 304 9.37 -21.36 7.14
N GLY A 305 10.11 -21.04 6.07
CA GLY A 305 11.56 -21.20 5.98
C GLY A 305 12.40 -20.14 6.70
N LEU A 306 11.81 -19.06 7.21
CA LEU A 306 12.51 -17.87 7.73
C LEU A 306 12.24 -17.61 9.23
N THR A 307 12.45 -18.64 10.06
CA THR A 307 12.67 -18.44 11.50
C THR A 307 14.11 -17.97 11.75
N SER A 308 14.48 -16.80 11.23
CA SER A 308 15.72 -16.13 11.63
C SER A 308 15.37 -14.96 12.53
N HIS A 309 16.03 -14.88 13.69
CA HIS A 309 15.94 -13.84 14.71
C HIS A 309 15.80 -12.41 14.13
N MET A 310 14.58 -11.98 13.84
CA MET A 310 14.29 -10.58 13.53
C MET A 310 14.19 -9.82 14.84
N GLN A 311 14.93 -8.71 14.91
CA GLN A 311 14.82 -7.76 16.02
C GLN A 311 13.45 -7.05 15.95
N LYS A 312 12.90 -6.73 17.12
CA LYS A 312 11.60 -6.08 17.25
C LYS A 312 11.58 -4.76 16.47
N PRO A 313 10.59 -4.50 15.57
CA PRO A 313 10.39 -3.16 15.07
C PRO A 313 9.99 -2.27 16.26
N PHE A 314 10.82 -1.26 16.54
CA PHE A 314 10.53 -0.30 17.59
C PHE A 314 9.51 0.70 17.06
N VAL A 315 8.29 0.65 17.59
CA VAL A 315 7.53 1.89 17.78
C VAL A 315 8.38 2.76 18.69
N PHE A 316 8.49 4.06 18.40
CA PHE A 316 9.29 4.99 19.19
C PHE A 316 8.79 4.99 20.65
N GLU A 317 9.41 4.20 21.51
CA GLU A 317 9.15 4.25 22.96
C GLU A 317 9.93 5.46 23.51
N PRO A 318 9.31 6.36 24.30
CA PRO A 318 10.04 7.43 24.96
C PRO A 318 11.19 6.82 25.78
N MET A 319 12.43 7.25 25.50
CA MET A 319 13.61 6.76 26.22
C MET A 319 13.46 7.06 27.71
N LYS A 320 13.68 6.04 28.56
CA LYS A 320 13.75 6.25 30.01
C LYS A 320 14.98 7.10 30.35
N GLU A 321 14.95 7.80 31.47
CA GLU A 321 16.08 8.62 31.94
C GLU A 321 17.36 7.77 32.04
N GLY A 322 18.39 8.15 31.28
CA GLY A 322 19.67 7.42 31.20
C GLY A 322 19.72 6.26 30.20
N GLN A 323 18.66 6.02 29.42
CA GLN A 323 18.64 5.03 28.34
C GLN A 323 19.19 5.66 27.05
N HIS A 324 20.13 4.97 26.40
CA HIS A 324 20.68 5.35 25.10
C HIS A 324 19.99 4.59 23.96
N LEU A 325 20.01 5.13 22.75
CA LEU A 325 19.47 4.47 21.54
C LEU A 325 20.04 3.06 21.32
N GLU A 326 21.29 2.83 21.74
CA GLU A 326 21.97 1.54 21.65
C GLU A 326 21.39 0.49 22.63
N ASP A 327 20.76 0.93 23.73
CA ASP A 327 20.18 0.07 24.78
C ASP A 327 18.81 -0.50 24.39
N LEU A 328 18.21 -0.02 23.30
CA LEU A 328 16.97 -0.58 22.76
C LEU A 328 17.21 -1.93 22.07
N ASN A 329 18.47 -2.26 21.74
CA ASN A 329 18.82 -3.40 20.89
C ASN A 329 18.76 -4.78 21.56
N ASP A 330 18.34 -4.86 22.83
CA ASP A 330 18.45 -6.06 23.66
C ASP A 330 17.08 -6.54 24.14
N ASN A 331 16.46 -7.43 23.37
CA ASN A 331 15.69 -8.58 23.88
C ASN A 331 15.31 -9.48 22.70
N GLY A 332 16.18 -10.44 22.43
CA GLY A 332 16.04 -11.46 21.38
C GLY A 332 14.92 -12.49 21.62
N SER A 333 13.69 -12.02 21.90
CA SER A 333 12.49 -12.84 21.75
C SER A 333 12.24 -13.06 20.26
N PRO A 334 12.10 -14.31 19.79
CA PRO A 334 11.67 -14.56 18.42
C PRO A 334 10.30 -13.91 18.20
N ILE A 335 10.21 -12.98 17.25
CA ILE A 335 8.91 -12.60 16.69
C ILE A 335 8.52 -13.76 15.79
N ASN A 336 7.56 -14.57 16.25
CA ASN A 336 7.00 -15.63 15.41
C ASN A 336 5.95 -15.11 14.43
N ASP A 337 5.31 -13.97 14.73
CA ASP A 337 4.27 -13.36 13.89
C ASP A 337 4.58 -11.85 13.75
N GLU A 338 4.90 -11.37 12.55
CA GLU A 338 4.91 -9.93 12.28
C GLU A 338 3.46 -9.44 12.26
N GLU A 339 3.17 -8.32 12.94
CA GLU A 339 1.82 -7.76 13.04
C GLU A 339 1.80 -6.32 12.51
N VAL A 340 0.68 -5.93 11.93
CA VAL A 340 0.41 -4.56 11.49
C VAL A 340 -0.87 -4.06 12.13
N LEU A 341 -0.81 -2.85 12.69
CA LEU A 341 -2.00 -2.11 13.12
C LEU A 341 -2.63 -1.42 11.92
N VAL A 342 -3.92 -1.63 11.71
CA VAL A 342 -4.68 -1.04 10.62
C VAL A 342 -5.70 -0.07 11.16
N LEU A 343 -5.64 1.18 10.67
CA LEU A 343 -6.64 2.20 10.91
C LEU A 343 -7.41 2.48 9.62
N VAL A 344 -8.72 2.24 9.65
CA VAL A 344 -9.62 2.57 8.55
C VAL A 344 -10.48 3.74 8.95
N LYS A 345 -10.44 4.81 8.16
CA LYS A 345 -11.19 6.05 8.39
C LYS A 345 -12.40 6.14 7.47
N SER A 346 -13.57 6.46 8.03
CA SER A 346 -14.79 6.75 7.27
C SER A 346 -14.75 8.13 6.59
N PRO A 347 -15.42 8.32 5.43
CA PRO A 347 -15.66 9.64 4.85
C PRO A 347 -16.30 10.65 5.81
N ARG A 348 -17.14 10.17 6.74
CA ARG A 348 -17.82 11.00 7.75
C ARG A 348 -16.90 11.50 8.87
N ALA A 349 -15.71 10.91 9.04
CA ALA A 349 -14.75 11.34 10.04
C ALA A 349 -14.07 12.63 9.57
N ALA A 350 -14.56 13.78 10.01
CA ALA A 350 -14.01 15.09 9.66
C ALA A 350 -12.76 15.49 10.47
N VAL A 351 -11.85 14.54 10.69
CA VAL A 351 -10.61 14.73 11.47
C VAL A 351 -9.37 14.40 10.63
N PRO A 352 -8.22 15.05 10.85
CA PRO A 352 -6.97 14.66 10.18
C PRO A 352 -6.65 13.17 10.48
N PRO A 353 -6.29 12.35 9.47
CA PRO A 353 -5.98 10.93 9.70
C PRO A 353 -4.90 10.70 10.76
N TRP A 354 -3.95 11.62 10.86
CA TRP A 354 -2.83 11.56 11.80
C TRP A 354 -3.25 11.68 13.27
N ALA A 355 -4.36 12.38 13.55
CA ALA A 355 -4.92 12.45 14.90
C ALA A 355 -5.43 11.08 15.35
N LEU A 356 -6.12 10.38 14.44
CA LEU A 356 -6.61 9.02 14.68
C LEU A 356 -5.47 8.03 14.85
N VAL A 357 -4.38 8.20 14.08
CA VAL A 357 -3.17 7.37 14.21
C VAL A 357 -2.49 7.60 15.56
N ALA A 358 -2.33 8.85 16.00
CA ALA A 358 -1.75 9.16 17.31
C ALA A 358 -2.55 8.51 18.45
N GLU A 359 -3.89 8.60 18.38
CA GLU A 359 -4.79 7.96 19.34
C GLU A 359 -4.68 6.43 19.34
N MET A 360 -4.69 5.79 18.16
CA MET A 360 -4.55 4.34 18.04
C MET A 360 -3.20 3.84 18.57
N LEU A 361 -2.13 4.62 18.37
CA LEU A 361 -0.78 4.26 18.80
C LEU A 361 -0.50 4.57 20.27
N ASP A 362 -1.40 5.30 20.97
CA ASP A 362 -1.14 5.83 22.31
C ASP A 362 0.21 6.59 22.33
N SER A 363 0.46 7.36 21.26
CA SER A 363 1.77 7.96 20.99
C SER A 363 1.70 9.15 20.04
N ASP A 364 2.57 10.12 20.27
CA ASP A 364 2.68 11.31 19.43
C ASP A 364 3.20 10.96 18.03
N VAL A 365 2.64 11.64 17.01
CA VAL A 365 3.13 11.52 15.63
C VAL A 365 4.01 12.72 15.31
N SER A 366 5.25 12.45 14.90
CA SER A 366 6.20 13.50 14.50
C SER A 366 5.82 14.14 13.16
N VAL A 367 5.02 15.19 13.21
CA VAL A 367 4.52 15.94 12.04
C VAL A 367 5.12 17.34 11.90
N ALA A 368 5.99 17.74 12.82
CA ALA A 368 6.53 19.08 12.99
C ALA A 368 7.02 19.79 11.72
N SER A 369 7.52 19.01 10.79
CA SER A 369 8.16 19.46 9.56
C SER A 369 7.31 19.19 8.33
N TRP A 370 6.06 18.77 8.51
CA TRP A 370 5.15 18.51 7.41
C TRP A 370 4.62 19.81 6.82
N TRP A 371 4.60 19.83 5.49
CA TRP A 371 3.92 20.88 4.74
C TRP A 371 2.50 20.42 4.43
N ASP A 372 1.54 21.00 5.14
CA ASP A 372 0.14 20.94 4.74
C ASP A 372 -0.22 22.21 3.95
N GLY A 373 -0.28 22.07 2.61
CA GLY A 373 -0.56 23.19 1.71
C GLY A 373 -2.04 23.56 1.60
N SER A 374 -2.95 22.73 2.13
CA SER A 374 -4.40 22.93 2.02
C SER A 374 -5.01 23.49 3.31
N TYR A 375 -4.36 23.26 4.45
CA TYR A 375 -4.80 23.73 5.75
C TYR A 375 -3.85 24.81 6.27
N GLY A 376 -4.17 26.07 5.98
CA GLY A 376 -3.62 27.24 6.67
C GLY A 376 -4.07 27.38 8.12
N ILE A 377 -4.28 26.28 8.85
CA ILE A 377 -4.64 26.25 10.28
C ILE A 377 -4.04 24.97 10.91
N PRO A 378 -3.06 25.06 11.83
CA PRO A 378 -2.72 23.92 12.68
C PRO A 378 -3.95 23.62 13.55
N THR A 379 -4.58 22.47 13.35
CA THR A 379 -5.90 22.14 13.94
C THR A 379 -5.82 20.92 14.85
N ILE A 380 -4.81 20.84 15.74
CA ILE A 380 -4.83 19.87 16.84
C ILE A 380 -4.36 20.58 18.10
N CYS A 381 -5.26 20.63 19.09
CA CYS A 381 -5.06 21.29 20.37
C CYS A 381 -4.13 20.48 21.26
N ALA A 382 -2.84 20.56 20.96
CA ALA A 382 -1.86 19.82 21.71
C ALA A 382 -0.80 20.78 22.26
N GLY A 383 -0.66 20.76 23.59
CA GLY A 383 0.29 21.58 24.36
C GLY A 383 -0.27 22.86 24.99
N ASP A 384 -1.42 23.38 24.55
CA ASP A 384 -2.00 24.65 25.05
C ASP A 384 -3.42 24.46 25.65
N VAL A 385 -3.74 25.20 26.72
CA VAL A 385 -5.05 25.19 27.38
C VAL A 385 -5.99 26.17 26.67
N PHE A 386 -7.06 25.66 26.04
CA PHE A 386 -8.00 26.45 25.24
C PHE A 386 -9.36 26.70 25.91
N THR A 387 -9.49 26.39 27.21
CA THR A 387 -10.76 26.51 27.97
C THR A 387 -11.38 27.91 27.95
N ASP A 388 -10.57 28.95 27.74
CA ASP A 388 -10.97 30.35 27.83
C ASP A 388 -11.11 31.06 26.46
N THR A 389 -10.93 30.35 25.33
CA THR A 389 -11.05 30.98 24.02
C THR A 389 -12.53 31.17 23.60
N PRO A 390 -12.95 32.37 23.16
CA PRO A 390 -14.35 32.67 22.82
C PRO A 390 -14.83 32.02 21.51
N HIS A 391 -13.97 31.33 20.79
CA HIS A 391 -14.26 30.55 19.59
C HIS A 391 -13.73 29.13 19.81
N GLU A 392 -14.53 28.11 19.48
CA GLU A 392 -14.12 26.71 19.54
C GLU A 392 -13.00 26.46 18.52
N PHE A 393 -11.75 26.60 18.94
CA PHE A 393 -10.57 26.33 18.09
C PHE A 393 -10.25 24.83 18.03
N CYS A 394 -10.76 24.04 18.98
CA CYS A 394 -10.52 22.60 19.10
C CYS A 394 -11.70 21.79 18.53
N LEU A 395 -11.38 20.64 17.92
CA LEU A 395 -12.38 19.62 17.58
C LEU A 395 -12.92 19.01 18.86
N ASN A 396 -14.04 19.51 19.37
CA ASN A 396 -14.67 19.09 20.63
C ASN A 396 -15.98 18.34 20.37
N ASP A 397 -15.91 17.18 19.72
CA ASP A 397 -17.11 16.39 19.40
C ASP A 397 -16.81 14.87 19.44
N PRO A 398 -17.27 14.12 20.46
CA PRO A 398 -17.13 12.66 20.54
C PRO A 398 -17.56 11.86 19.29
N PRO A 399 -18.62 12.27 18.55
CA PRO A 399 -18.96 11.74 17.21
C PRO A 399 -17.85 11.77 16.16
N THR A 400 -16.81 12.60 16.31
CA THR A 400 -15.69 12.68 15.35
C THR A 400 -14.63 11.60 15.55
N GLY A 401 -14.71 10.87 16.67
CA GLY A 401 -13.84 9.74 16.98
C GLY A 401 -12.56 10.08 17.75
N VAL A 402 -12.42 11.33 18.25
CA VAL A 402 -11.33 11.76 19.14
C VAL A 402 -11.94 12.22 20.47
N GLU A 403 -11.52 11.62 21.59
CA GLU A 403 -11.93 12.04 22.94
C GLU A 403 -10.90 13.05 23.50
N LEU A 404 -11.36 14.24 23.91
CA LEU A 404 -10.50 15.27 24.49
C LEU A 404 -10.33 15.08 26.01
N ASN A 405 -9.21 15.56 26.54
CA ASN A 405 -8.97 15.71 27.98
C ASN A 405 -9.93 16.72 28.62
N ALA A 406 -10.01 16.70 29.95
CA ALA A 406 -10.87 17.61 30.72
C ALA A 406 -10.54 19.11 30.55
N ASP A 407 -9.34 19.43 30.05
CA ASP A 407 -8.88 20.78 29.74
C ASP A 407 -9.07 21.19 28.26
N GLY A 408 -9.71 20.34 27.46
CA GLY A 408 -9.97 20.57 26.04
C GLY A 408 -8.78 20.30 25.10
N SER A 409 -7.70 19.72 25.60
CA SER A 409 -6.57 19.23 24.77
C SER A 409 -6.82 17.82 24.22
N ALA A 410 -6.16 17.47 23.11
CA ALA A 410 -6.09 16.08 22.67
C ALA A 410 -5.12 15.28 23.60
N PRO A 411 -5.39 13.99 23.88
CA PRO A 411 -4.54 13.18 24.75
C PRO A 411 -3.12 12.96 24.20
N TYR A 412 -2.97 12.96 22.86
CA TYR A 412 -1.70 12.79 22.16
C TYR A 412 -1.46 13.95 21.20
N ASN A 413 -0.20 14.33 21.08
CA ASN A 413 0.27 15.52 20.38
C ASN A 413 0.67 15.21 18.93
N ILE A 414 0.51 16.23 18.11
CA ILE A 414 0.97 16.34 16.72
C ILE A 414 2.06 17.42 16.80
N GLU A 415 3.21 17.09 17.42
CA GLU A 415 4.18 18.10 17.87
C GLU A 415 4.92 18.82 16.74
N ASN A 416 5.22 20.11 17.00
CA ASN A 416 6.22 20.93 16.33
C ASN A 416 7.60 20.76 17.00
N LEU A 417 8.42 19.83 16.53
CA LEU A 417 9.85 19.78 16.80
C LEU A 417 10.60 20.97 16.15
N LEU A 418 11.08 21.85 17.05
CA LEU A 418 12.04 22.91 16.83
C LEU A 418 13.43 22.33 16.46
N GLN A 419 13.93 22.73 15.29
CA GLN A 419 15.35 22.72 14.89
C GLN A 419 16.11 21.38 14.97
N ALA A 420 16.16 20.66 13.84
CA ALA A 420 17.19 19.66 13.59
C ALA A 420 18.41 20.30 12.89
N SER A 421 19.63 20.06 13.39
CA SER A 421 20.86 20.46 12.71
C SER A 421 21.75 19.24 12.47
N TYR A 422 22.31 19.15 11.26
CA TYR A 422 23.22 18.08 10.85
C TYR A 422 24.67 18.52 11.05
N VAL A 423 25.46 17.74 11.79
CA VAL A 423 26.91 17.95 11.90
C VAL A 423 27.60 17.01 10.91
N HIS A 424 28.25 17.59 9.90
CA HIS A 424 29.07 16.83 8.96
C HIS A 424 30.31 16.31 9.70
N SER A 425 30.47 14.99 9.79
CA SER A 425 31.76 14.43 10.20
C SER A 425 32.74 14.62 9.03
N SER A 426 33.78 15.41 9.28
CA SER A 426 34.88 15.60 8.35
C SER A 426 35.92 14.52 8.64
N THR A 427 36.32 13.79 7.60
CA THR A 427 37.66 13.20 7.51
C THR A 427 38.56 14.09 6.68
#